data_AF-A0A562JRM5-F1
#
_entry.id   AF-A0A562JRM5-F1
#
_cell.length_a   1.000
_cell.length_b   1.000
_cell.length_c   1.000
_cell.angle_alpha   90.00
_cell.angle_beta   90.00
_cell.angle_gamma   90.00
#
_symmetry.space_group_name_H-M   'P 1'
#
loop_
_entity.id
_entity.type
_entity.pdbx_description
1 polymer ?
#
loop_
_entity_poly.entity_id
_entity_poly.type
_entity_poly.pdbx_seq_one_letter_code
_entity_poly.pdbx_strand_id
1 'polypeptide(L)'
;MVRKEDGQSLVEFALILPLFLLLLIGVIDFGRILYTQMQLELVSQESVRLGGLGKTDDEIRAYAKNQFTQGDSSRLTIDISPAGTRKPGTYVTVAISYPETLLEGLGSMAVPYTIKTSSTIRVE
;
A
#
# COMPACT_ATOMS: atom_id res chain seq x y z
N MET A 1 53.50 19.40 -20.78
CA MET A 1 52.88 18.72 -19.62
C MET A 1 51.42 18.49 -19.99
N VAL A 2 51.08 17.33 -20.54
CA VAL A 2 49.71 17.04 -21.00
C VAL A 2 48.91 16.65 -19.76
N ARG A 3 48.00 17.52 -19.30
CA ARG A 3 47.00 17.16 -18.29
C ARG A 3 46.04 16.18 -18.96
N LYS A 4 45.98 14.95 -18.45
CA LYS A 4 44.98 13.97 -18.85
C LYS A 4 43.65 14.35 -18.19
N GLU A 5 42.73 14.92 -18.96
CA GLU A 5 41.38 15.29 -18.51
C GLU A 5 40.41 14.09 -18.51
N ASP A 6 40.84 12.95 -19.07
CA ASP A 6 40.02 11.74 -19.25
C ASP A 6 39.47 11.14 -17.95
N GLY A 7 40.11 11.42 -16.79
CA GLY A 7 39.65 10.96 -15.47
C GLY A 7 38.66 11.91 -14.80
N GLN A 8 38.57 13.17 -15.24
CA GLN A 8 37.74 14.17 -14.58
C GLN A 8 36.25 13.90 -14.81
N SER A 9 35.85 13.59 -16.05
CA SER A 9 34.45 13.29 -16.38
C SER A 9 33.94 12.04 -15.67
N LEU A 10 34.81 11.04 -15.43
CA LEU A 10 34.47 9.85 -14.66
C LEU A 10 34.17 10.18 -13.18
N VAL A 11 34.97 11.07 -12.58
CA VAL A 11 34.78 11.52 -11.20
C VAL A 11 33.50 12.36 -11.06
N GLU A 12 33.23 13.26 -12.00
CA GLU A 12 31.99 14.05 -12.02
C GLU A 12 30.75 13.15 -12.12
N PHE A 13 30.78 12.14 -12.98
CA PHE A 13 29.69 11.16 -13.09
C PHE A 13 29.50 10.34 -11.80
N ALA A 14 30.60 9.90 -11.18
CA ALA A 14 30.56 9.13 -9.94
C ALA A 14 29.92 9.90 -8.76
N LEU A 15 29.97 11.24 -8.77
CA LEU A 15 29.32 12.07 -7.75
C LEU A 15 27.81 12.26 -8.00
N ILE A 16 27.39 12.30 -9.27
CA ILE A 16 25.97 12.49 -9.64
C ILE A 16 25.19 11.17 -9.54
N LEU A 17 25.84 10.06 -9.89
CA LEU A 17 25.20 8.74 -9.95
C LEU A 17 24.47 8.34 -8.64
N PRO A 18 25.02 8.52 -7.42
CA PRO A 18 24.32 8.18 -6.19
C PRO A 18 23.02 8.97 -5.99
N LEU A 19 23.03 10.26 -6.32
CA LEU A 19 21.86 11.14 -6.25
C LEU A 19 20.79 10.73 -7.27
N PHE A 20 21.23 10.39 -8.48
CA PHE A 20 20.33 9.87 -9.52
C PHE A 20 19.70 8.53 -9.12
N LEU A 21 20.48 7.60 -8.58
CA LEU A 21 19.98 6.31 -8.10
C LEU A 21 19.00 6.48 -6.94
N LEU A 22 19.28 7.38 -5.99
CA LEU A 22 18.37 7.68 -4.90
C LEU A 22 17.03 8.22 -5.41
N LEU A 23 17.07 9.14 -6.38
CA LEU A 23 15.86 9.66 -7.00
C LEU A 23 15.08 8.57 -7.75
N LEU A 24 15.78 7.69 -8.48
CA LEU A 24 15.15 6.58 -9.19
C LEU A 24 14.47 5.59 -8.23
N ILE A 25 15.17 5.18 -7.17
CA ILE A 25 14.60 4.33 -6.11
C ILE A 25 13.36 4.99 -5.50
N GLY A 26 13.44 6.28 -5.18
CA GLY A 26 12.33 7.03 -4.63
C GLY A 26 11.10 7.04 -5.55
N VAL A 27 11.27 7.29 -6.85
CA VAL A 27 10.17 7.29 -7.82
C VAL A 27 9.52 5.91 -7.95
N ILE A 28 10.33 4.84 -8.04
CA ILE A 28 9.83 3.47 -8.16
C ILE A 28 9.06 3.06 -6.91
N ASP A 29 9.65 3.28 -5.73
CA ASP A 29 9.06 2.89 -4.44
C ASP A 29 7.76 3.67 -4.16
N PHE A 30 7.74 4.97 -4.49
CA PHE A 30 6.53 5.78 -4.38
C PHE A 30 5.41 5.28 -5.32
N GLY A 31 5.76 4.89 -6.55
CA GLY A 31 4.81 4.27 -7.48
C GLY A 31 4.21 2.97 -6.93
N ARG A 32 5.03 2.10 -6.33
CA ARG A 32 4.57 0.87 -5.68
C ARG A 32 3.58 1.17 -4.55
N ILE A 33 3.92 2.10 -3.65
CA ILE A 33 3.10 2.45 -2.49
C ILE A 33 1.76 3.07 -2.91
N LEU A 34 1.78 3.98 -3.88
CA LEU A 34 0.55 4.58 -4.42
C LEU A 34 -0.36 3.52 -5.05
N TYR A 35 0.21 2.55 -5.77
CA TYR A 35 -0.56 1.48 -6.38
C TYR A 35 -1.18 0.56 -5.32
N THR A 36 -0.44 0.19 -4.28
CA THR A 36 -0.98 -0.53 -3.11
C THR A 36 -2.12 0.26 -2.46
N GLN A 37 -1.95 1.57 -2.25
CA GLN A 37 -2.99 2.42 -1.66
C GLN A 37 -4.26 2.45 -2.50
N MET A 38 -4.15 2.59 -3.82
CA MET A 38 -5.31 2.56 -4.73
C MET A 38 -6.05 1.22 -4.67
N GLN A 39 -5.32 0.10 -4.64
CA GLN A 39 -5.95 -1.21 -4.54
C GLN A 39 -6.65 -1.40 -3.18
N LEU A 40 -6.03 -0.99 -2.08
CA LEU A 40 -6.66 -1.07 -0.75
C LEU A 40 -7.95 -0.27 -0.70
N GLU A 41 -7.98 0.92 -1.31
CA GLU A 41 -9.18 1.76 -1.39
C GLU A 41 -10.32 1.04 -2.13
N LEU A 42 -10.03 0.47 -3.30
CA LEU A 42 -11.01 -0.30 -4.08
C LEU A 42 -11.53 -1.51 -3.29
N VAL A 43 -10.62 -2.29 -2.71
CA VAL A 43 -10.97 -3.48 -1.91
C VAL A 43 -11.80 -3.09 -0.69
N SER A 44 -11.47 -1.99 -0.01
CA SER A 44 -12.21 -1.45 1.14
C SER A 44 -13.65 -1.09 0.77
N GLN A 45 -13.84 -0.38 -0.35
CA GLN A 45 -15.16 0.01 -0.84
C GLN A 45 -16.02 -1.19 -1.25
N GLU A 46 -15.44 -2.17 -1.94
CA GLU A 46 -16.16 -3.39 -2.32
C GLU A 46 -16.49 -4.26 -1.09
N SER A 47 -15.56 -4.36 -0.15
CA SER A 47 -15.73 -5.11 1.10
C SER A 47 -16.84 -4.51 1.97
N VAL A 48 -16.90 -3.18 2.11
CA VAL A 48 -17.98 -2.53 2.87
C VAL A 48 -19.33 -2.73 2.19
N ARG A 49 -19.39 -2.71 0.85
CA ARG A 49 -20.62 -2.99 0.09
C ARG A 49 -21.16 -4.39 0.37
N LEU A 50 -20.30 -5.40 0.48
CA LEU A 50 -20.71 -6.74 0.90
C LEU A 50 -21.31 -6.72 2.31
N GLY A 51 -20.72 -5.97 3.24
CA GLY A 51 -21.29 -5.76 4.57
C GLY A 51 -22.66 -5.07 4.54
N GLY A 52 -22.85 -4.09 3.64
CA GLY A 52 -24.13 -3.42 3.40
C GLY A 52 -25.22 -4.38 2.89
N LEU A 53 -24.82 -5.41 2.13
CA LEU A 53 -25.68 -6.49 1.63
C LEU A 53 -25.90 -7.63 2.66
N GLY A 54 -25.42 -7.48 3.89
CA GLY A 54 -25.62 -8.45 4.96
C GLY A 54 -24.65 -9.65 4.94
N LYS A 55 -23.54 -9.57 4.19
CA LYS A 55 -22.51 -10.62 4.24
C LYS A 55 -21.85 -10.71 5.63
N THR A 56 -21.42 -11.92 5.97
CA THR A 56 -20.73 -12.20 7.22
C THR A 56 -19.31 -11.62 7.23
N ASP A 57 -18.76 -11.38 8.42
CA ASP A 57 -17.42 -10.82 8.57
C ASP A 57 -16.35 -11.72 7.93
N ASP A 58 -16.54 -13.03 7.96
CA ASP A 58 -15.60 -13.98 7.36
C ASP A 58 -15.67 -13.96 5.84
N GLU A 59 -16.86 -13.82 5.24
CA GLU A 59 -17.01 -13.60 3.79
C GLU A 59 -16.34 -12.29 3.36
N ILE A 60 -16.51 -11.20 4.14
CA ILE A 60 -15.90 -9.90 3.85
C ILE A 60 -14.36 -10.01 3.93
N ARG A 61 -13.83 -10.65 4.98
CA ARG A 61 -12.38 -10.86 5.12
C ARG A 61 -11.81 -11.73 4.00
N ALA A 62 -12.50 -12.81 3.65
CA ALA A 62 -12.09 -13.69 2.56
C ALA A 62 -12.08 -12.94 1.22
N TYR A 63 -13.12 -12.12 0.96
CA TYR A 63 -13.17 -11.27 -0.21
C TYR A 63 -11.98 -10.31 -0.27
N ALA A 64 -11.75 -9.55 0.82
CA ALA A 64 -10.67 -8.58 0.88
C ALA A 64 -9.29 -9.23 0.63
N LYS A 65 -9.04 -10.40 1.21
CA LYS A 65 -7.79 -11.15 1.00
C LYS A 65 -7.64 -11.69 -0.42
N ASN A 66 -8.74 -12.11 -1.05
CA ASN A 66 -8.72 -12.65 -2.41
C ASN A 66 -8.58 -11.56 -3.48
N GLN A 67 -9.11 -10.36 -3.24
CA GLN A 67 -9.04 -9.25 -4.20
C GLN A 67 -7.76 -8.40 -4.06
N PHE A 68 -7.05 -8.50 -2.93
CA PHE A 68 -5.75 -7.87 -2.78
C PHE A 68 -4.66 -8.72 -3.43
N THR A 69 -4.13 -8.23 -4.56
CA THR A 69 -3.14 -8.93 -5.40
C THR A 69 -1.78 -8.25 -5.47
N GLN A 70 -1.64 -7.02 -4.97
CA GLN A 70 -0.36 -6.28 -4.98
C GLN A 70 0.72 -6.88 -4.10
N GLY A 71 0.35 -7.59 -3.04
CA GLY A 71 1.30 -8.10 -2.07
C GLY A 71 0.78 -9.33 -1.34
N ASP A 72 1.44 -9.65 -0.23
CA ASP A 72 1.07 -10.80 0.58
C ASP A 72 -0.20 -10.47 1.40
N SER A 73 -1.34 -10.97 0.94
CA SER A 73 -2.65 -10.76 1.57
C SER A 73 -2.74 -11.30 3.00
N SER A 74 -1.80 -12.14 3.46
CA SER A 74 -1.72 -12.59 4.85
C SER A 74 -1.34 -11.47 5.82
N ARG A 75 -0.69 -10.40 5.33
CA ARG A 75 -0.28 -9.22 6.10
C ARG A 75 -1.38 -8.16 6.22
N LEU A 76 -2.54 -8.36 5.57
CA LEU A 76 -3.67 -7.45 5.71
C LEU A 76 -4.32 -7.57 7.08
N THR A 77 -4.52 -6.41 7.73
CA THR A 77 -5.38 -6.28 8.89
C THR A 77 -6.72 -5.71 8.44
N ILE A 78 -7.81 -6.43 8.71
CA ILE A 78 -9.17 -6.06 8.29
C ILE A 78 -10.06 -5.99 9.53
N ASP A 79 -10.44 -4.76 9.87
CA ASP A 79 -11.29 -4.44 11.01
C ASP A 79 -12.68 -4.08 10.51
N ILE A 80 -13.71 -4.74 11.05
CA ILE A 80 -15.10 -4.54 10.64
C ILE A 80 -15.91 -4.11 11.87
N SER A 81 -16.64 -3.00 11.75
CA SER A 81 -17.44 -2.43 12.84
C SER A 81 -18.82 -1.98 12.35
N PRO A 82 -19.93 -2.35 13.02
CA PRO A 82 -20.01 -3.33 14.11
C PRO A 82 -19.72 -4.74 13.59
N ALA A 83 -19.16 -5.60 14.44
CA ALA A 83 -18.89 -7.00 14.12
C ALA A 83 -20.16 -7.86 14.15
N GLY A 84 -20.16 -8.95 13.38
CA GLY A 84 -21.25 -9.91 13.35
C GLY A 84 -22.49 -9.44 12.57
N THR A 85 -23.66 -9.94 12.96
CA THR A 85 -24.91 -9.68 12.24
C THR A 85 -25.36 -8.23 12.41
N ARG A 86 -25.58 -7.56 11.28
CA ARG A 86 -26.01 -6.16 11.22
C ARG A 86 -27.51 -6.07 11.02
N LYS A 87 -28.14 -5.07 11.64
CA LYS A 87 -29.56 -4.77 11.44
C LYS A 87 -29.72 -3.82 10.25
N PRO A 88 -30.73 -4.02 9.39
CA PRO A 88 -31.11 -3.04 8.38
C PRO A 88 -31.24 -1.64 8.99
N GLY A 89 -30.74 -0.62 8.28
CA GLY A 89 -30.73 0.76 8.74
C GLY A 89 -29.57 1.16 9.65
N THR A 90 -28.68 0.22 10.02
CA THR A 90 -27.41 0.53 10.71
C THR A 90 -26.30 0.86 9.71
N TYR A 91 -25.14 1.30 10.19
CA TYR A 91 -23.94 1.52 9.36
C TYR A 91 -22.91 0.42 9.63
N VAL A 92 -22.18 0.04 8.60
CA VAL A 92 -21.00 -0.81 8.69
C VAL A 92 -19.79 -0.08 8.12
N THR A 93 -18.68 -0.17 8.83
CA THR A 93 -17.37 0.33 8.45
C THR A 93 -16.42 -0.85 8.29
N VAL A 94 -15.69 -0.87 7.17
CA VAL A 94 -14.57 -1.78 6.93
C VAL A 94 -13.31 -0.92 6.88
N ALA A 95 -12.36 -1.18 7.77
CA ALA A 95 -11.04 -0.59 7.77
C ALA A 95 -10.01 -1.64 7.38
N ILE A 96 -9.15 -1.30 6.42
CA ILE A 96 -8.09 -2.18 5.93
C ILE A 96 -6.75 -1.48 6.14
N SER A 97 -5.81 -2.18 6.76
CA SER A 97 -4.44 -1.72 6.96
C SER A 97 -3.45 -2.72 6.36
N TYR A 98 -2.39 -2.21 5.75
CA TYR A 98 -1.32 -3.03 5.18
C TYR A 98 0.05 -2.44 5.52
N PRO A 99 0.94 -3.22 6.16
CA PRO A 99 2.30 -2.76 6.45
C PRO A 99 3.11 -2.74 5.15
N GLU A 100 3.85 -1.66 4.93
CA GLU A 100 4.72 -1.40 3.79
C GLU A 100 6.07 -0.87 4.26
N THR A 101 7.03 -0.76 3.35
CA THR A 101 8.34 -0.15 3.64
C THR A 101 8.67 0.90 2.59
N LEU A 102 8.96 2.11 3.06
CA LEU A 102 9.51 3.18 2.24
C LEU A 102 10.98 2.93 1.94
N LEU A 103 11.39 3.30 0.73
CA LEU A 103 12.76 3.19 0.23
C LEU A 103 13.31 1.76 0.37
N GLU A 104 12.51 0.76 0.03
CA GLU A 104 12.88 -0.66 0.18
C GLU A 104 14.21 -0.98 -0.53
N GLY A 105 14.49 -0.33 -1.66
CA GLY A 105 15.75 -0.44 -2.40
C GLY A 105 17.01 -0.01 -1.64
N LEU A 106 16.88 0.69 -0.49
CA LEU A 106 18.01 1.07 0.38
C LEU A 106 18.32 0.02 1.46
N GLY A 107 17.65 -1.13 1.46
CA GLY A 107 17.93 -2.25 2.35
C GLY A 107 17.73 -1.88 3.83
N SER A 108 18.80 -1.89 4.62
CA SER A 108 18.73 -1.62 6.07
C SER A 108 18.29 -0.20 6.43
N MET A 109 18.28 0.73 5.46
CA MET A 109 17.79 2.09 5.65
C MET A 109 16.30 2.25 5.30
N ALA A 110 15.62 1.17 4.90
CA ALA A 110 14.19 1.21 4.60
C ALA A 110 13.39 1.60 5.86
N VAL A 111 12.36 2.41 5.66
CA VAL A 111 11.55 2.96 6.76
C VAL A 111 10.19 2.25 6.76
N PRO A 112 9.79 1.58 7.85
CA PRO A 112 8.49 0.93 7.92
C PRO A 112 7.37 1.98 7.88
N TYR A 113 6.33 1.68 7.12
CA TYR A 113 5.13 2.49 6.96
C TYR A 113 3.90 1.59 6.98
N THR A 114 2.70 2.13 7.23
CA THR A 114 1.47 1.35 7.16
C THR A 114 0.42 2.17 6.45
N ILE A 115 -0.06 1.63 5.33
CA ILE A 115 -1.18 2.22 4.60
C ILE A 115 -2.46 1.84 5.33
N LYS A 116 -3.35 2.81 5.55
CA LYS A 116 -4.64 2.61 6.20
C LYS A 116 -5.73 3.24 5.33
N THR A 117 -6.82 2.52 5.13
CA THR A 117 -8.04 3.00 4.48
C THR A 117 -9.26 2.53 5.27
N SER A 118 -10.36 3.26 5.17
CA SER A 118 -11.64 2.86 5.77
C SER A 118 -12.79 3.34 4.90
N SER A 119 -13.80 2.49 4.71
CA SER A 119 -15.03 2.83 4.02
C SER A 119 -16.24 2.50 4.90
N THR A 120 -17.30 3.31 4.82
CA THR A 120 -18.53 3.15 5.61
C THR A 120 -19.75 3.19 4.71
N ILE A 121 -20.67 2.24 4.86
CA ILE A 121 -21.94 2.19 4.13
C ILE A 121 -23.11 1.91 5.08
N ARG A 122 -24.32 2.30 4.67
CA ARG A 122 -25.57 1.93 5.34
C ARG A 122 -25.96 0.50 4.93
N VAL A 123 -26.42 -0.28 5.90
CA VAL A 123 -26.96 -1.63 5.71
C VAL A 123 -28.41 -1.51 5.25
N GLU A 124 -28.73 -2.18 4.15
CA GLU A 124 -30.08 -2.21 3.55
C GLU A 124 -30.97 -3.29 4.17
#